data_AF-A0A350RI11-F1
#
_entry.id   AF-A0A350RI11-F1
#
_cell.length_a   1.000
_cell.length_b   1.000
_cell.length_c   1.000
_cell.angle_alpha   90.00
_cell.angle_beta   90.00
_cell.angle_gamma   90.00
#
_symmetry.space_group_name_H-M   'P 1'
#
loop_
_entity.id
_entity.type
_entity.pdbx_description
1 polymer ?
#
loop_
_entity_poly.entity_id
_entity_poly.type
_entity_poly.pdbx_seq_one_letter_code
_entity_poly.pdbx_strand_id
1 'polypeptide(L)'
;MFEGSYTLWGGEHSLFTRKLQAMLNYLSVDYEFRLKTGEAGPSVEARLGTHFIPGLETPEGWFIHDTTPIGLMLSAKYPQRSVVPPSPIQRIAAHLLEDWADEWFGRYAISSRWCYPHNVDHVAKGFYANRIGKFMDEGLTAEEEAEAAKMIVMVRDNFGLNACANRGCGPDQ
;
A
#
# COMPACT_ATOMS: atom_id res chain seq x y z
N MET A 1 15.73 9.58 -21.61
CA MET A 1 14.98 8.94 -20.50
C MET A 1 13.66 8.52 -21.11
N PHE A 2 13.29 7.24 -21.02
CA PHE A 2 12.22 6.70 -21.87
C PHE A 2 10.85 7.27 -21.46
N GLU A 3 10.07 7.70 -22.46
CA GLU A 3 8.64 7.92 -22.32
C GLU A 3 7.96 6.55 -22.22
N GLY A 4 7.10 6.37 -21.22
CA GLY A 4 6.41 5.12 -20.98
C GLY A 4 5.61 5.16 -19.68
N SER A 5 4.82 4.10 -19.47
CA SER A 5 3.92 3.98 -18.33
C SER A 5 4.61 3.30 -17.15
N TYR A 6 4.31 3.75 -15.93
CA TYR A 6 4.67 3.00 -14.72
C TYR A 6 3.63 1.91 -14.43
N THR A 7 3.99 0.89 -13.65
CA THR A 7 2.98 0.03 -13.01
C THR A 7 3.11 0.10 -11.50
N LEU A 8 2.05 0.56 -10.84
CA LEU A 8 1.92 0.50 -9.38
C LEU A 8 1.39 -0.88 -8.99
N TRP A 9 2.19 -1.64 -8.24
CA TRP A 9 1.78 -2.93 -7.67
C TRP A 9 1.42 -2.77 -6.19
N GLY A 10 0.21 -3.15 -5.79
CA GLY A 10 -0.19 -3.02 -4.38
C GLY A 10 -1.60 -3.52 -4.07
N GLY A 11 -2.16 -3.04 -2.98
CA GLY A 11 -3.56 -3.29 -2.57
C GLY A 11 -4.22 -2.02 -2.08
N GLU A 12 -5.53 -1.90 -2.26
CA GLU A 12 -6.25 -0.65 -2.01
C GLU A 12 -6.30 -0.26 -0.53
N HIS A 13 -6.26 -1.26 0.37
CA HIS A 13 -6.18 -1.03 1.82
C HIS A 13 -4.79 -0.57 2.30
N SER A 14 -3.75 -0.59 1.46
CA SER A 14 -2.42 -0.16 1.88
C SER A 14 -2.30 1.36 1.84
N LEU A 15 -2.03 1.97 3.01
CA LEU A 15 -1.74 3.39 3.12
C LEU A 15 -0.56 3.79 2.23
N PHE A 16 0.48 2.95 2.19
CA PHE A 16 1.66 3.19 1.35
C PHE A 16 1.33 3.06 -0.15
N THR A 17 0.46 2.12 -0.54
CA THR A 17 0.00 2.05 -1.94
C THR A 17 -0.79 3.30 -2.32
N ARG A 18 -1.66 3.82 -1.44
CA ARG A 18 -2.38 5.09 -1.68
C ARG A 18 -1.43 6.30 -1.67
N LYS A 19 -0.42 6.32 -0.80
CA LYS A 19 0.64 7.36 -0.76
C LYS A 19 1.36 7.45 -2.11
N LEU A 20 1.85 6.32 -2.62
CA LEU A 20 2.52 6.30 -3.92
C LEU A 20 1.57 6.65 -5.07
N GLN A 21 0.34 6.14 -5.06
CA GLN A 21 -0.66 6.51 -6.06
C GLN A 21 -0.92 8.03 -6.09
N ALA A 22 -1.03 8.67 -4.92
CA ALA A 22 -1.21 10.11 -4.82
C ALA A 22 -0.01 10.89 -5.38
N MET A 23 1.23 10.42 -5.15
CA MET A 23 2.42 11.00 -5.76
C MET A 23 2.39 10.91 -7.29
N LEU A 24 2.07 9.73 -7.85
CA LEU A 24 1.98 9.52 -9.30
C LEU A 24 0.90 10.42 -9.93
N ASN A 25 -0.27 10.53 -9.30
CA ASN A 25 -1.35 11.42 -9.71
C ASN A 25 -0.92 12.90 -9.71
N TYR A 26 -0.28 13.36 -8.63
CA TYR A 26 0.20 14.74 -8.49
C TYR A 26 1.25 15.10 -9.55
N LEU A 27 2.18 14.18 -9.80
CA LEU A 27 3.19 14.32 -10.86
C LEU A 27 2.57 14.26 -12.27
N SER A 28 1.35 13.74 -12.38
CA SER A 28 0.65 13.48 -13.65
C SER A 28 1.47 12.63 -14.61
N VAL A 29 2.07 11.58 -14.07
CA VAL A 29 2.71 10.53 -14.87
C VAL A 29 1.68 9.49 -15.28
N ASP A 30 1.90 8.87 -16.42
CA ASP A 30 1.09 7.74 -16.85
C ASP A 30 1.44 6.49 -16.03
N TYR A 31 0.43 5.81 -15.50
CA TYR A 31 0.63 4.56 -14.77
C TYR A 31 -0.62 3.68 -14.78
N GLU A 32 -0.40 2.38 -14.69
CA GLU A 32 -1.43 1.39 -14.41
C GLU A 32 -1.36 0.99 -12.93
N PHE A 33 -2.50 0.94 -12.23
CA PHE A 33 -2.56 0.33 -10.90
C PHE A 33 -2.94 -1.14 -11.03
N ARG A 34 -2.00 -2.04 -10.72
CA ARG A 34 -2.22 -3.48 -10.67
C ARG A 34 -2.25 -3.99 -9.23
N LEU A 35 -3.20 -4.87 -8.97
CA LEU A 35 -3.33 -5.54 -7.69
C LEU A 35 -2.23 -6.59 -7.54
N LYS A 36 -1.56 -6.61 -6.40
CA LYS A 36 -0.67 -7.69 -6.01
C LYS A 36 -1.53 -8.86 -5.49
N THR A 37 -2.10 -9.61 -6.43
CA THR A 37 -3.00 -10.73 -6.16
C THR A 37 -2.26 -11.92 -5.55
N GLY A 38 -3.00 -12.95 -5.12
CA GLY A 38 -2.39 -14.21 -4.70
C GLY A 38 -1.60 -14.90 -5.82
N GLU A 39 -2.00 -14.69 -7.07
CA GLU A 39 -1.35 -15.25 -8.26
C GLU A 39 -0.13 -14.42 -8.70
N ALA A 40 -0.26 -13.10 -8.76
CA ALA A 40 0.82 -12.20 -9.19
C ALA A 40 1.87 -11.95 -8.09
N GLY A 41 1.50 -12.12 -6.82
CA GLY A 41 2.35 -11.85 -5.67
C GLY A 41 3.75 -12.47 -5.78
N PRO A 42 3.90 -13.79 -5.95
CA PRO A 42 5.20 -14.44 -5.98
C PRO A 42 6.16 -13.89 -7.06
N SER A 43 5.66 -13.61 -8.26
CA SER A 43 6.50 -13.08 -9.34
C SER A 43 6.91 -11.63 -9.09
N VAL A 44 5.98 -10.80 -8.60
CA VAL A 44 6.25 -9.41 -8.23
C VAL A 44 7.26 -9.34 -7.07
N GLU A 45 7.08 -10.15 -6.03
CA GLU A 45 7.99 -10.20 -4.88
C GLU A 45 9.39 -10.67 -5.26
N ALA A 46 9.50 -11.67 -6.14
CA ALA A 46 10.80 -12.14 -6.65
C ALA A 46 11.57 -11.02 -7.37
N ARG A 47 10.86 -10.10 -8.03
CA ARG A 47 11.46 -8.94 -8.69
C ARG A 47 11.77 -7.78 -7.74
N LEU A 48 10.93 -7.57 -6.73
CA LEU A 48 11.12 -6.51 -5.72
C LEU A 48 12.16 -6.88 -4.65
N GLY A 49 12.36 -8.18 -4.38
CA GLY A 49 13.17 -8.65 -3.26
C GLY A 49 12.51 -8.47 -1.90
N THR A 50 11.19 -8.24 -1.85
CA THR A 50 10.43 -8.04 -0.61
C THR A 50 8.97 -8.45 -0.76
N HIS A 51 8.34 -8.83 0.35
CA HIS A 51 6.89 -9.10 0.43
C HIS A 51 6.07 -7.82 0.63
N PHE A 52 6.70 -6.69 0.97
CA PHE A 52 6.01 -5.44 1.25
C PHE A 52 5.42 -4.80 -0.01
N ILE A 53 4.37 -3.98 0.18
CA ILE A 53 3.73 -3.17 -0.84
C ILE A 53 3.79 -1.69 -0.44
N PRO A 54 3.80 -0.76 -1.40
CA PRO A 54 3.73 -0.97 -2.85
C PRO A 54 5.08 -1.32 -3.49
N GLY A 55 5.01 -1.88 -4.70
CA GLY A 55 6.09 -1.87 -5.68
C GLY A 55 5.77 -0.92 -6.84
N LEU A 56 6.81 -0.37 -7.46
CA LEU A 56 6.72 0.42 -8.68
C LEU A 56 7.56 -0.26 -9.75
N GLU A 57 6.94 -0.59 -10.88
CA GLU A 57 7.62 -0.95 -12.11
C GLU A 57 7.86 0.32 -12.93
N THR A 58 9.11 0.60 -13.28
CA THR A 58 9.45 1.77 -14.09
C THR A 58 9.34 1.45 -15.59
N PRO A 59 9.24 2.47 -16.48
CA PRO A 59 9.23 2.25 -17.93
C PRO A 59 10.45 1.49 -18.45
N GLU A 60 11.58 1.57 -17.75
CA GLU A 60 12.81 0.85 -18.07
C GLU A 60 12.83 -0.60 -17.55
N GLY A 61 11.73 -1.04 -16.91
CA GLY A 61 11.55 -2.40 -16.40
C GLY A 61 12.15 -2.64 -15.01
N TRP A 62 12.53 -1.60 -14.26
CA TRP A 62 13.00 -1.77 -12.87
C TRP A 62 11.83 -2.00 -11.93
N PHE A 63 12.03 -2.86 -10.92
CA PHE A 63 11.08 -3.07 -9.83
C PHE A 63 11.69 -2.50 -8.56
N ILE A 64 11.03 -1.50 -7.99
CA ILE A 64 11.50 -0.80 -6.80
C ILE A 64 10.38 -0.73 -5.75
N HIS A 65 10.75 -0.69 -4.47
CA HIS A 65 9.83 -0.59 -3.35
C HIS A 65 10.25 0.55 -2.42
N ASP A 66 9.45 0.78 -1.38
CA ASP A 66 9.59 1.86 -0.40
C ASP A 66 9.22 3.26 -0.95
N THR A 67 8.13 3.82 -0.44
CA THR A 67 7.53 5.04 -1.01
C THR A 67 8.38 6.27 -0.83
N THR A 68 9.22 6.34 0.20
CA THR A 68 10.05 7.51 0.50
C THR A 68 11.18 7.69 -0.52
N PRO A 69 12.07 6.70 -0.76
CA PRO A 69 13.07 6.80 -1.81
C PRO A 69 12.45 6.86 -3.21
N ILE A 70 11.31 6.20 -3.46
CA ILE A 70 10.57 6.34 -4.72
C ILE A 70 10.13 7.80 -4.92
N GLY A 71 9.53 8.41 -3.90
CA GLY A 71 9.09 9.80 -3.93
C GLY A 71 10.24 10.76 -4.25
N LEU A 72 11.40 10.59 -3.60
CA LEU A 72 12.61 11.38 -3.87
C LEU A 72 13.11 11.21 -5.31
N MET A 73 13.17 9.97 -5.81
CA MET A 73 13.60 9.68 -7.18
C MET A 73 12.65 10.28 -8.22
N LEU A 74 11.33 10.17 -8.01
CA LEU A 74 10.33 10.81 -8.86
C LEU A 74 10.43 12.35 -8.79
N SER A 75 10.67 12.92 -7.60
CA SER A 75 10.87 14.35 -7.40
C SER A 75 12.06 14.89 -8.21
N ALA A 76 13.16 14.13 -8.25
CA ALA A 76 14.33 14.46 -9.05
C ALA A 76 14.09 14.28 -10.56
N LYS A 77 13.31 13.26 -10.95
CA LYS A 77 12.97 12.96 -12.35
C LYS A 77 12.02 14.01 -12.95
N TYR A 78 11.09 14.55 -12.16
CA TYR A 78 10.05 15.49 -12.61
C TYR A 78 10.13 16.83 -11.84
N PRO A 79 11.18 17.63 -12.02
CA PRO A 79 11.43 18.83 -11.21
C PRO A 79 10.36 19.92 -11.38
N GLN A 80 9.60 19.92 -12.48
CA GLN A 80 8.53 20.88 -12.77
C GLN A 80 7.30 20.68 -11.85
N ARG A 81 7.13 19.47 -11.31
CA ARG A 81 6.05 19.10 -10.37
C ARG A 81 6.60 18.30 -9.20
N SER A 82 7.74 18.74 -8.66
CA SER A 82 8.41 18.11 -7.53
C SER A 82 7.45 17.86 -6.36
N VAL A 83 7.44 16.63 -5.82
CA VAL A 83 6.70 16.30 -4.58
C VAL A 83 7.38 16.86 -3.34
N VAL A 84 8.67 17.19 -3.44
CA VAL A 84 9.45 17.88 -2.40
C VAL A 84 9.48 19.38 -2.68
N PRO A 85 9.08 20.24 -1.72
CA PRO A 85 9.15 21.71 -1.88
C PRO A 85 10.58 22.23 -2.11
N PRO A 86 10.78 23.38 -2.77
CA PRO A 86 12.11 23.87 -3.09
C PRO A 86 12.81 24.63 -1.93
N SER A 87 12.06 25.24 -1.01
CA SER A 87 12.68 26.01 0.09
C SER A 87 13.18 25.07 1.20
N PRO A 88 14.36 25.32 1.79
CA PRO A 88 14.92 24.44 2.83
C PRO A 88 13.96 24.21 4.02
N ILE A 89 13.26 25.25 4.46
CA ILE A 89 12.31 25.16 5.58
C ILE A 89 11.13 24.26 5.22
N GLN A 90 10.56 24.41 4.02
CA GLN A 90 9.45 23.56 3.60
C GLN A 90 9.89 22.11 3.34
N ARG A 91 11.14 21.88 2.90
CA ARG A 91 11.70 20.52 2.79
C ARG A 91 11.75 19.82 4.13
N ILE A 92 12.27 20.51 5.15
CA ILE A 92 12.31 19.97 6.52
C ILE A 92 10.89 19.66 7.00
N ALA A 93 9.95 20.60 6.82
CA ALA A 93 8.56 20.38 7.20
C ALA A 93 7.93 19.20 6.46
N ALA A 94 8.18 19.05 5.15
CA ALA A 94 7.67 17.93 4.36
C ALA A 94 8.20 16.58 4.86
N HIS A 95 9.50 16.47 5.14
CA HIS A 95 10.10 15.25 5.68
C HIS A 95 9.61 14.91 7.09
N LEU A 96 9.43 15.91 7.96
CA LEU A 96 8.86 15.68 9.30
C LEU A 96 7.42 15.19 9.22
N LEU A 97 6.60 15.74 8.32
CA LEU A 97 5.23 15.29 8.09
C LEU A 97 5.19 13.88 7.49
N GLU A 98 6.08 13.58 6.56
CA GLU A 98 6.21 12.25 5.96
C GLU A 98 6.60 11.20 7.00
N ASP A 99 7.68 11.44 7.76
CA ASP A 99 8.17 10.52 8.80
C ASP A 99 7.11 10.30 9.88
N TRP A 100 6.47 11.38 10.35
CA TRP A 100 5.35 11.27 11.28
C TRP A 100 4.20 10.44 10.71
N ALA A 101 3.84 10.64 9.43
CA ALA A 101 2.75 9.90 8.81
C ALA A 101 3.08 8.41 8.67
N ASP A 102 4.28 8.08 8.19
CA ASP A 102 4.72 6.71 7.93
C ASP A 102 4.83 5.90 9.24
N GLU A 103 5.30 6.52 10.32
CA GLU A 103 5.48 5.86 11.62
C GLU A 103 4.21 5.76 12.47
N TRP A 104 3.33 6.77 12.41
CA TRP A 104 2.13 6.81 13.26
C TRP A 104 0.87 6.27 12.62
N PHE A 105 0.59 6.53 11.33
CA PHE A 105 -0.65 6.04 10.70
C PHE A 105 -0.70 4.52 10.59
N GLY A 106 0.46 3.85 10.53
CA GLY A 106 0.53 2.40 10.60
C GLY A 106 -0.12 1.82 11.87
N ARG A 107 -0.01 2.52 13.01
CA ARG A 107 -0.62 2.10 14.28
C ARG A 107 -2.15 2.25 14.25
N TYR A 108 -2.63 3.37 13.73
CA TYR A 108 -4.07 3.59 13.56
C TYR A 108 -4.69 2.59 12.58
N ALA A 109 -4.02 2.32 11.45
CA ALA A 109 -4.49 1.33 10.48
C ALA A 109 -4.53 -0.08 11.07
N ILE A 110 -3.51 -0.51 11.81
CA ILE A 110 -3.51 -1.84 12.43
C ILE A 110 -4.59 -1.94 13.51
N SER A 111 -4.66 -0.98 14.43
CA SER A 111 -5.62 -1.01 15.53
C SER A 111 -7.07 -0.98 15.03
N SER A 112 -7.41 -0.04 14.14
CA SER A 112 -8.76 0.07 13.58
C SER A 112 -9.18 -1.20 12.85
N ARG A 113 -8.28 -1.86 12.12
CA ARG A 113 -8.62 -3.04 11.30
C ARG A 113 -8.71 -4.33 12.10
N TRP A 114 -7.82 -4.53 13.07
CA TRP A 114 -7.60 -5.85 13.67
C TRP A 114 -7.99 -5.95 15.14
N CYS A 115 -8.11 -4.84 15.89
CA CYS A 115 -8.54 -4.88 17.30
C CYS A 115 -10.05 -5.02 17.47
N TYR A 116 -10.84 -4.70 16.45
CA TYR A 116 -12.30 -4.65 16.53
C TYR A 116 -12.94 -5.69 15.59
N PRO A 117 -13.66 -6.69 16.11
CA PRO A 117 -14.23 -7.77 15.28
C PRO A 117 -15.09 -7.28 14.10
N HIS A 118 -15.93 -6.25 14.32
CA HIS A 118 -16.77 -5.69 13.26
C HIS A 118 -15.95 -5.06 12.12
N ASN A 119 -14.77 -4.50 12.41
CA ASN A 119 -13.88 -3.96 11.39
C ASN A 119 -13.14 -5.06 10.66
N VAL A 120 -12.77 -6.14 11.35
CA VAL A 120 -12.16 -7.33 10.73
C VAL A 120 -13.09 -7.87 9.64
N ASP A 121 -14.37 -8.04 9.94
CA ASP A 121 -15.36 -8.53 8.97
C ASP A 121 -15.53 -7.58 7.77
N HIS A 122 -15.47 -6.26 8.02
CA HIS A 122 -15.56 -5.27 6.95
C HIS A 122 -14.34 -5.31 6.02
N VAL A 123 -13.13 -5.36 6.57
CA VAL A 123 -11.90 -5.39 5.77
C VAL A 123 -11.69 -6.73 5.06
N ALA A 124 -12.31 -7.81 5.54
CA ALA A 124 -12.29 -9.13 4.92
C ALA A 124 -12.60 -9.08 3.43
N LYS A 125 -13.67 -8.38 3.08
CA LYS A 125 -14.18 -8.30 1.71
C LYS A 125 -13.15 -7.69 0.77
N GLY A 126 -12.57 -6.56 1.16
CA GLY A 126 -11.60 -5.87 0.32
C GLY A 126 -10.26 -6.58 0.23
N PHE A 127 -9.77 -7.18 1.32
CA PHE A 127 -8.57 -8.03 1.27
C PHE A 127 -8.77 -9.24 0.35
N TYR A 128 -9.92 -9.90 0.43
CA TYR A 128 -10.25 -11.03 -0.41
C TYR A 128 -10.40 -10.61 -1.88
N ALA A 129 -11.14 -9.53 -2.15
CA ALA A 129 -11.30 -8.97 -3.50
C ALA A 129 -9.93 -8.73 -4.15
N ASN A 130 -9.03 -8.00 -3.49
CA ASN A 130 -7.70 -7.71 -4.02
C ASN A 130 -6.86 -8.99 -4.22
N ARG A 131 -7.01 -9.98 -3.34
CA ARG A 131 -6.32 -11.26 -3.47
C ARG A 131 -6.73 -12.03 -4.72
N ILE A 132 -8.01 -11.96 -5.11
CA ILE A 132 -8.54 -12.64 -6.30
C ILE A 132 -8.50 -11.76 -7.57
N GLY A 133 -7.91 -10.57 -7.49
CA GLY A 133 -7.75 -9.67 -8.63
C GLY A 133 -8.91 -8.73 -8.90
N LYS A 134 -9.84 -8.57 -7.94
CA LYS A 134 -10.91 -7.58 -7.99
C LYS A 134 -10.55 -6.33 -7.19
N PHE A 135 -10.85 -5.18 -7.75
CA PHE A 135 -10.96 -3.93 -7.01
C PHE A 135 -12.20 -3.98 -6.12
N MET A 136 -12.18 -3.21 -5.03
CA MET A 136 -13.22 -3.25 -3.99
C MET A 136 -14.58 -2.79 -4.51
N ASP A 137 -14.62 -1.90 -5.49
CA ASP A 137 -15.84 -1.35 -6.09
C ASP A 137 -16.54 -2.33 -7.05
N GLU A 138 -15.82 -3.34 -7.55
CA GLU A 138 -16.40 -4.43 -8.35
C GLU A 138 -17.31 -5.35 -7.52
N GLY A 139 -17.17 -5.34 -6.19
CA GLY A 139 -17.95 -6.15 -5.27
C GLY A 139 -17.60 -7.65 -5.30
N LEU A 140 -18.27 -8.41 -4.44
CA LEU A 140 -18.11 -9.86 -4.32
C LEU A 140 -19.45 -10.58 -4.54
N THR A 141 -19.41 -11.80 -5.09
CA THR A 141 -20.58 -12.69 -5.09
C THR A 141 -20.85 -13.23 -3.69
N ALA A 142 -22.04 -13.82 -3.46
CA ALA A 142 -22.37 -14.41 -2.17
C ALA A 142 -21.39 -15.53 -1.76
N GLU A 143 -20.94 -16.33 -2.72
CA GLU A 143 -19.93 -17.37 -2.50
C GLU A 143 -18.57 -16.75 -2.13
N GLU A 144 -18.16 -15.70 -2.82
CA GLU A 144 -16.90 -14.99 -2.53
C GLU A 144 -16.94 -14.28 -1.17
N GLU A 145 -18.07 -13.72 -0.77
CA GLU A 145 -18.24 -13.16 0.58
C GLU A 145 -18.10 -14.23 1.67
N ALA A 146 -18.66 -15.42 1.44
CA ALA A 146 -18.51 -16.55 2.36
C ALA A 146 -17.06 -17.01 2.46
N GLU A 147 -16.30 -17.02 1.37
CA GLU A 147 -14.87 -17.34 1.37
C GLU A 147 -14.03 -16.22 2.02
N ALA A 148 -14.37 -14.96 1.79
CA ALA A 148 -13.74 -13.81 2.45
C ALA A 148 -13.85 -13.93 3.98
N ALA A 149 -15.04 -14.28 4.48
CA ALA A 149 -15.31 -14.47 5.91
C ALA A 149 -14.49 -15.62 6.54
N LYS A 150 -14.19 -16.68 5.78
CA LYS A 150 -13.31 -17.77 6.27
C LYS A 150 -11.85 -17.33 6.27
N MET A 151 -11.40 -16.70 5.19
CA MET A 151 -10.00 -16.30 5.01
C MET A 151 -9.58 -15.25 6.05
N ILE A 152 -10.46 -14.30 6.36
CA ILE A 152 -10.09 -13.19 7.25
C ILE A 152 -9.77 -13.66 8.67
N VAL A 153 -10.35 -14.76 9.14
CA VAL A 153 -9.99 -15.36 10.43
C VAL A 153 -8.52 -15.76 10.43
N MET A 154 -8.05 -16.44 9.37
CA MET A 154 -6.64 -16.80 9.23
C MET A 154 -5.74 -15.58 9.11
N VAL A 155 -6.15 -14.54 8.39
CA VAL A 155 -5.35 -13.31 8.26
C VAL A 155 -5.30 -12.55 9.60
N ARG A 156 -6.43 -12.46 10.31
CA ARG A 156 -6.50 -11.85 11.64
C ARG A 156 -5.56 -12.58 12.61
N ASP A 157 -5.64 -13.89 12.68
CA ASP A 157 -4.93 -14.67 13.71
C ASP A 157 -3.43 -14.78 13.42
N ASN A 158 -3.04 -14.91 12.14
CA ASN A 158 -1.62 -15.06 11.78
C ASN A 158 -0.90 -13.72 11.55
N PHE A 159 -1.62 -12.66 11.18
CA PHE A 159 -1.04 -11.34 10.90
C PHE A 159 -1.63 -10.24 11.79
N GLY A 160 -2.95 -10.06 11.79
CA GLY A 160 -3.62 -8.91 12.43
C GLY A 160 -3.31 -8.78 13.92
N LEU A 161 -3.56 -9.84 14.71
CA LEU A 161 -3.35 -9.84 16.16
C LEU A 161 -1.86 -9.69 16.52
N ASN A 162 -0.97 -10.34 15.76
CA ASN A 162 0.47 -10.19 15.92
C ASN A 162 0.91 -8.75 15.64
N ALA A 163 0.37 -8.12 14.59
CA ALA A 163 0.64 -6.73 14.28
C ALA A 163 0.13 -5.78 15.37
N CYS A 164 -1.03 -6.06 15.98
CA CYS A 164 -1.54 -5.30 17.13
C CYS A 164 -0.63 -5.42 18.35
N ALA A 165 -0.23 -6.64 18.72
CA ALA A 165 0.67 -6.88 19.85
C ALA A 165 2.00 -6.15 19.67
N ASN A 166 2.63 -6.27 18.49
CA ASN A 166 3.90 -5.60 18.17
C ASN A 166 3.81 -4.07 18.18
N ARG A 167 2.60 -3.50 18.05
CA ARG A 167 2.37 -2.05 18.04
C ARG A 167 1.80 -1.50 19.35
N GLY A 168 1.66 -2.32 20.39
CA GLY A 168 1.12 -1.90 21.69
C GLY A 168 -0.39 -1.68 21.66
N CYS A 169 -1.11 -2.39 20.79
CA CYS A 169 -2.58 -2.35 20.68
C CYS A 169 -3.19 -3.73 20.92
N GLY A 170 -2.47 -4.61 21.64
CA GLY A 170 -2.95 -5.94 21.99
C GLY A 170 -4.05 -5.90 23.06
N PRO A 171 -4.76 -7.01 23.30
CA PRO A 171 -5.83 -7.09 24.30
C PRO A 171 -5.36 -6.82 25.75
N ASP A 172 -4.06 -6.88 26.03
CA ASP A 172 -3.46 -6.65 27.35
C ASP A 172 -2.89 -5.22 27.55
N GLN A 173 -3.12 -4.30 26.61
CA GLN A 173 -2.65 -2.90 26.63
C GLN A 173 -3.81 -1.93 26.86
#